data_AF-A0AAF3EB48-F1
#
_entry.id   AF-A0AAF3EB48-F1
#
_cell.length_a   1.000
_cell.length_b   1.000
_cell.length_c   1.000
_cell.angle_alpha   90.00
_cell.angle_beta   90.00
_cell.angle_gamma   90.00
#
_symmetry.space_group_name_H-M   'P 1'
#
loop_
_entity.id
_entity.type
_entity.pdbx_description
1 polymer ?
#
loop_
_entity_poly.entity_id
_entity_poly.type
_entity_poly.pdbx_seq_one_letter_code
_entity_poly.pdbx_strand_id
1 'polypeptide(L)'
;MRGWLLFATLFPIALSTVFNYKLHESNDEEVNRCVANAIEQIQRETCLFWEDGDEDGDPVTFLQSGHCSWQASNKTVHLSPNCITDDTCFEILGKVADIEQPRRHISRHINIKFNCTEKCTTECQNGGVLDDECKCSCQYGFKGDNCEKLSRAHQFTDTTCGVIKAQQSGNIALSTHPDNYHKQTFCQWQIKTEDPWDVIELSFDDFDLDNDELPPGQHCNDLFYVYGAYGVENPIPCDGERPRKMRSESNWLLIELRTNPFSEKGHKGPEMRYQVVNTKSGIKTLSEEQTSVSTAVLSSLLPIAIAALRLL
;
A
#
# COMPACT_ATOMS: atom_id res chain seq x y z
N MET A 1 59.15 -24.26 17.63
CA MET A 1 58.14 -23.23 17.98
C MET A 1 57.61 -22.67 16.68
N ARG A 2 56.42 -23.11 16.25
CA ARG A 2 55.74 -22.63 15.03
C ARG A 2 54.82 -21.48 15.43
N GLY A 3 55.15 -20.26 15.03
CA GLY A 3 54.29 -19.10 15.21
C GLY A 3 53.08 -19.17 14.28
N TRP A 4 51.89 -19.06 14.85
CA TRP A 4 50.65 -18.90 14.09
C TRP A 4 50.47 -17.40 13.79
N LEU A 5 50.44 -17.06 12.50
CA LEU A 5 49.96 -15.77 12.00
C LEU A 5 48.44 -15.77 12.11
N LEU A 6 47.90 -14.97 13.03
CA LEU A 6 46.48 -14.64 13.07
C LEU A 6 46.17 -13.73 11.88
N PHE A 7 45.50 -14.27 10.87
CA PHE A 7 44.81 -13.46 9.86
C PHE A 7 43.63 -12.79 10.55
N ALA A 8 43.74 -11.50 10.84
CA ALA A 8 42.60 -10.65 11.15
C ALA A 8 41.76 -10.54 9.87
N THR A 9 40.64 -11.27 9.84
CA THR A 9 39.59 -11.05 8.85
C THR A 9 39.03 -9.65 9.07
N LEU A 10 39.34 -8.73 8.16
CA LEU A 10 38.65 -7.45 8.03
C LEU A 10 37.18 -7.75 7.67
N PHE A 11 36.30 -7.73 8.66
CA PHE A 11 34.87 -7.59 8.40
C PHE A 11 34.65 -6.21 7.77
N PRO A 12 33.89 -6.11 6.65
CA PRO A 12 33.45 -4.81 6.16
C PRO A 12 32.60 -4.17 7.26
N ILE A 13 33.02 -3.02 7.76
CA ILE A 13 32.22 -2.19 8.67
C ILE A 13 31.02 -1.74 7.84
N ALA A 14 29.81 -2.16 8.23
CA ALA A 14 28.59 -1.61 7.65
C ALA A 14 28.62 -0.08 7.87
N LEU A 15 28.62 0.70 6.79
CA LEU A 15 28.48 2.14 6.90
C LEU A 15 27.03 2.44 7.29
N SER A 16 26.80 2.75 8.56
CA SER A 16 25.57 3.39 9.00
C SER A 16 25.49 4.79 8.39
N THR A 17 24.32 5.16 7.88
CA THR A 17 24.07 6.53 7.38
C THR A 17 23.27 7.29 8.44
N VAL A 18 23.75 8.47 8.83
CA VAL A 18 23.12 9.31 9.85
C VAL A 18 22.47 10.52 9.18
N PHE A 19 21.20 10.75 9.48
CA PHE A 19 20.46 11.96 9.16
C PHE A 19 20.31 12.80 10.42
N ASN A 20 20.70 14.07 10.37
CA ASN A 20 20.38 15.01 11.43
C ASN A 20 18.97 15.54 11.23
N TYR A 21 18.19 15.64 12.29
CA TYR A 21 16.88 16.28 12.26
C TYR A 21 16.65 17.20 13.44
N LYS A 22 15.66 18.08 13.30
CA LYS A 22 15.13 18.89 14.39
C LYS A 22 13.62 19.02 14.30
N LEU A 23 12.96 19.07 15.45
CA LEU A 23 11.54 19.36 15.57
C LEU A 23 11.37 20.86 15.84
N HIS A 24 10.49 21.53 15.11
CA HIS A 24 10.19 22.93 15.37
C HIS A 24 9.45 23.08 16.72
N GLU A 25 9.83 24.08 17.52
CA GLU A 25 9.31 24.29 18.88
C GLU A 25 7.78 24.49 18.94
N SER A 26 7.19 24.98 17.85
CA SER A 26 5.74 25.24 17.76
C SER A 26 4.92 24.03 17.29
N ASN A 27 5.52 22.84 17.15
CA ASN A 27 4.80 21.65 16.74
C ASN A 27 3.92 21.12 17.87
N ASP A 28 2.72 20.67 17.53
CA ASP A 28 1.87 19.94 18.47
C ASP A 28 2.49 18.58 18.83
N GLU A 29 2.16 18.08 20.02
CA GLU A 29 2.66 16.79 20.55
C GLU A 29 2.35 15.62 19.59
N GLU A 30 1.20 15.65 18.92
CA GLU A 30 0.80 14.62 17.98
C GLU A 30 1.73 14.54 16.75
N VAL A 31 2.13 15.69 16.22
CA VAL A 31 3.08 15.78 15.09
C VAL A 31 4.44 15.23 15.52
N ASN A 32 4.94 15.67 16.68
CA ASN A 32 6.22 15.22 17.22
C ASN A 32 6.22 13.70 17.48
N ARG A 33 5.14 13.17 18.04
CA ARG A 33 4.96 11.73 18.27
C ARG A 33 4.95 10.93 16.97
N CYS A 34 4.27 11.43 15.93
CA CYS A 34 4.23 10.78 14.62
C CYS A 34 5.63 10.65 14.00
N VAL A 35 6.43 11.72 14.07
CA VAL A 35 7.83 11.72 13.60
C VAL A 35 8.68 10.75 14.43
N ALA A 36 8.59 10.81 15.76
CA ALA A 36 9.37 9.94 16.65
C ALA A 36 9.08 8.45 16.40
N ASN A 37 7.81 8.07 16.31
CA ASN A 37 7.41 6.69 16.02
C ASN A 37 7.90 6.21 14.64
N ALA A 38 7.89 7.10 13.64
CA ALA A 38 8.38 6.76 12.31
C ALA A 38 9.91 6.58 12.29
N ILE A 39 10.64 7.44 13.00
CA ILE A 39 12.09 7.34 13.17
C ILE A 39 12.46 6.02 13.86
N GLU A 40 11.79 5.69 14.98
CA GLU A 40 12.04 4.43 15.71
C GLU A 40 11.90 3.22 14.79
N GLN A 41 10.83 3.18 14.00
CA GLN A 41 10.56 2.09 13.07
C GLN A 41 11.60 2.00 11.95
N ILE A 42 11.99 3.12 11.32
CA ILE A 42 13.03 3.12 10.28
C ILE A 42 14.37 2.63 10.83
N GLN A 43 14.77 3.07 12.02
CA GLN A 43 16.03 2.65 12.64
C GLN A 43 16.04 1.15 12.98
N ARG A 44 14.87 0.59 13.32
CA ARG A 44 14.71 -0.84 13.57
C ARG A 44 14.80 -1.65 12.27
N GLU A 45 14.17 -1.18 11.20
CA GLU A 45 14.01 -1.93 9.95
C GLU A 45 15.17 -1.72 8.95
N THR A 46 16.00 -0.70 9.17
CA THR A 46 17.06 -0.29 8.23
C THR A 46 18.40 0.01 8.92
N CYS A 47 19.39 0.49 8.16
CA CYS A 47 20.66 1.02 8.68
C CYS A 47 20.73 2.56 8.64
N LEU A 48 19.58 3.24 8.48
CA LEU A 48 19.48 4.68 8.62
C LEU A 48 19.25 5.05 10.07
N PHE A 49 20.04 5.98 10.56
CA PHE A 49 19.94 6.55 11.91
C PHE A 49 19.53 8.01 11.82
N TRP A 50 18.73 8.45 12.79
CA TRP A 50 18.24 9.82 12.88
C TRP A 50 18.66 10.37 14.22
N GLU A 51 19.53 11.37 14.20
CA GLU A 51 20.08 12.01 15.38
C GLU A 51 19.56 13.45 15.48
N ASP A 52 19.29 13.89 16.72
CA ASP A 52 18.95 15.27 17.00
C ASP A 52 20.19 16.13 16.76
N GLY A 53 20.08 17.18 15.93
CA GLY A 53 21.22 17.93 15.44
C GLY A 53 20.95 19.42 15.35
N ASP A 54 21.52 20.17 16.30
CA ASP A 54 21.44 21.64 16.34
C ASP A 54 22.67 22.35 15.73
N GLU A 55 23.81 21.67 15.57
CA GLU A 55 25.08 22.31 15.15
C GLU A 55 25.71 21.62 13.93
N ASP A 56 26.10 22.43 12.93
CA ASP A 56 26.87 22.13 11.71
C ASP A 56 26.34 21.10 10.69
N GLY A 57 25.26 20.37 10.99
CA GLY A 57 24.81 19.22 10.19
C GLY A 57 23.80 19.45 9.06
N ASP A 58 23.34 20.69 8.82
CA ASP A 58 22.25 21.03 7.88
C ASP A 58 21.02 20.08 8.00
N PRO A 59 20.33 20.13 9.15
CA PRO A 59 19.35 19.12 9.57
C PRO A 59 18.03 19.20 8.81
N VAL A 60 17.36 18.04 8.71
CA VAL A 60 15.97 17.96 8.24
C VAL A 60 15.05 18.57 9.29
N THR A 61 14.37 19.65 8.94
CA THR A 61 13.47 20.37 9.86
C THR A 61 12.05 19.86 9.71
N PHE A 62 11.47 19.30 10.78
CA PHE A 62 10.06 18.91 10.82
C PHE A 62 9.23 20.03 11.45
N LEU A 63 8.31 20.59 10.68
CA LEU A 63 7.48 21.71 11.14
C LEU A 63 6.00 21.51 10.81
N GLN A 64 5.16 21.94 11.74
CA GLN A 64 3.72 21.90 11.59
C GLN A 64 3.22 22.97 10.60
N SER A 65 2.26 22.59 9.77
CA SER A 65 1.71 23.39 8.67
C SER A 65 0.30 22.96 8.30
N GLY A 66 -0.33 23.64 7.34
CA GLY A 66 -1.65 23.29 6.81
C GLY A 66 -1.67 22.12 5.82
N HIS A 67 -0.53 21.48 5.56
CA HIS A 67 -0.39 20.39 4.59
C HIS A 67 0.78 19.46 4.97
N CYS A 68 0.81 18.26 4.38
CA CYS A 68 1.95 17.33 4.47
C CYS A 68 2.78 17.40 3.18
N SER A 69 4.07 17.74 3.26
CA SER A 69 4.97 17.76 2.11
C SER A 69 6.43 17.68 2.50
N TRP A 70 7.26 17.23 1.56
CA TRP A 70 8.72 17.28 1.64
C TRP A 70 9.26 18.36 0.71
N GLN A 71 10.04 19.30 1.23
CA GLN A 71 10.71 20.33 0.44
C GLN A 71 12.22 20.10 0.48
N ALA A 72 12.77 19.62 -0.64
CA ALA A 72 14.18 19.23 -0.71
C ALA A 72 15.14 20.44 -0.69
N SER A 73 14.72 21.59 -1.22
CA SER A 73 15.57 22.78 -1.39
C SER A 73 16.08 23.37 -0.07
N ASN A 74 15.27 23.26 0.98
CA ASN A 74 15.56 23.77 2.33
C ASN A 74 15.44 22.67 3.39
N LYS A 75 15.46 21.40 2.99
CA LYS A 75 15.35 20.22 3.84
C LYS A 75 14.23 20.32 4.89
N THR A 76 13.06 20.77 4.46
CA THR A 76 11.94 21.02 5.37
C THR A 76 10.81 20.03 5.10
N VAL A 77 10.36 19.38 6.16
CA VAL A 77 9.16 18.54 6.17
C VAL A 77 8.02 19.34 6.80
N HIS A 78 6.97 19.56 6.03
CA HIS A 78 5.72 20.13 6.51
C HIS A 78 4.77 18.99 6.91
N LEU A 79 4.15 19.08 8.08
CA LEU A 79 3.18 18.11 8.59
C LEU A 79 1.91 18.81 9.06
N SER A 80 0.74 18.21 8.85
CA SER A 80 -0.53 18.71 9.37
C SER A 80 -1.25 17.63 10.17
N PRO A 81 -1.84 17.95 11.34
CA PRO A 81 -2.69 17.01 12.07
C PRO A 81 -3.81 16.38 11.22
N ASN A 82 -4.24 17.07 10.16
CA ASN A 82 -5.29 16.59 9.26
C ASN A 82 -4.84 15.53 8.24
N CYS A 83 -3.53 15.32 8.07
CA CYS A 83 -2.99 14.34 7.11
C CYS A 83 -2.04 13.33 7.74
N ILE A 84 -1.64 13.49 9.00
CA ILE A 84 -0.75 12.53 9.66
C ILE A 84 -1.47 11.23 10.01
N THR A 85 -0.77 10.13 9.75
CA THR A 85 -1.07 8.77 10.16
C THR A 85 0.28 8.08 10.42
N ASP A 86 0.27 6.90 11.04
CA ASP A 86 1.51 6.11 11.23
C ASP A 86 2.24 5.87 9.90
N ASP A 87 1.50 5.59 8.81
CA ASP A 87 2.07 5.43 7.48
C ASP A 87 2.56 6.75 6.89
N THR A 88 1.84 7.86 7.10
CA THR A 88 2.21 9.17 6.53
C THR A 88 3.59 9.63 6.98
N CYS A 89 3.88 9.56 8.28
CA CYS A 89 5.20 9.97 8.79
C CYS A 89 6.30 9.02 8.31
N PHE A 90 6.03 7.71 8.24
CA PHE A 90 6.99 6.75 7.69
C PHE A 90 7.28 7.01 6.20
N GLU A 91 6.23 7.30 5.43
CA GLU A 91 6.33 7.67 4.01
C GLU A 91 7.11 8.96 3.78
N ILE A 92 6.95 9.95 4.67
CA ILE A 92 7.70 11.20 4.58
C ILE A 92 9.20 10.97 4.79
N LEU A 93 9.58 10.11 5.74
CA LEU A 93 10.99 9.75 5.94
C LEU A 93 11.55 8.99 4.73
N GLY A 94 10.74 8.13 4.10
CA GLY A 94 11.07 7.53 2.81
C GLY A 94 11.37 8.59 1.74
N LYS A 95 10.50 9.61 1.61
CA LYS A 95 10.71 10.72 0.67
C LYS A 95 11.95 11.55 0.98
N VAL A 96 12.27 11.78 2.25
CA VAL A 96 13.53 12.44 2.66
C VAL A 96 14.74 11.63 2.22
N ALA A 97 14.66 10.29 2.34
CA ALA A 97 15.65 9.36 1.82
C ALA A 97 15.57 9.15 0.30
N ASP A 98 14.74 9.93 -0.40
CA ASP A 98 14.49 9.84 -1.86
C ASP A 98 14.06 8.42 -2.29
N ILE A 99 13.08 7.89 -1.55
CA ILE A 99 12.34 6.66 -1.81
C ILE A 99 10.85 7.01 -1.91
N GLU A 100 10.28 6.86 -3.11
CA GLU A 100 8.85 7.10 -3.34
C GLU A 100 8.09 5.77 -3.50
N GLN A 101 7.72 5.18 -2.37
CA GLN A 101 7.04 3.89 -2.29
C GLN A 101 6.01 3.89 -1.16
N PRO A 102 4.95 3.05 -1.21
CA PRO A 102 4.06 2.89 -0.06
C PRO A 102 4.82 2.32 1.11
N ARG A 103 4.37 2.61 2.34
CA ARG A 103 5.06 2.23 3.58
C ARG A 103 5.76 0.87 3.51
N ARG A 104 5.00 -0.19 3.17
CA ARG A 104 5.46 -1.60 3.24
C ARG A 104 6.69 -1.91 2.37
N HIS A 105 6.99 -1.05 1.40
CA HIS A 105 8.13 -1.20 0.50
C HIS A 105 9.30 -0.28 0.87
N ILE A 106 9.11 0.74 1.72
CA ILE A 106 10.12 1.78 1.97
C ILE A 106 11.39 1.21 2.60
N SER A 107 11.29 0.44 3.69
CA SER A 107 12.45 -0.08 4.42
C SER A 107 13.37 -0.91 3.52
N ARG A 108 12.78 -1.76 2.66
CA ARG A 108 13.53 -2.53 1.66
C ARG A 108 14.28 -1.63 0.69
N HIS A 109 13.62 -0.61 0.14
CA HIS A 109 14.24 0.28 -0.84
C HIS A 109 15.34 1.13 -0.21
N ILE A 110 15.19 1.52 1.07
CA ILE A 110 16.25 2.11 1.88
C ILE A 110 17.42 1.13 2.00
N ASN A 111 17.17 -0.13 2.41
CA ASN A 111 18.21 -1.13 2.60
C ASN A 111 19.04 -1.37 1.33
N ILE A 112 18.40 -1.36 0.17
CA ILE A 112 19.07 -1.46 -1.12
C ILE A 112 19.88 -0.19 -1.43
N LYS A 113 19.27 1.00 -1.28
CA LYS A 113 19.89 2.28 -1.62
C LYS A 113 21.15 2.58 -0.79
N PHE A 114 21.10 2.26 0.50
CA PHE A 114 22.19 2.54 1.46
C PHE A 114 23.05 1.31 1.77
N ASN A 115 22.83 0.19 1.08
CA ASN A 115 23.59 -1.05 1.23
C ASN A 115 23.63 -1.57 2.69
N CYS A 116 22.45 -1.67 3.31
CA CYS A 116 22.29 -2.17 4.68
C CYS A 116 22.49 -3.70 4.71
N THR A 117 23.73 -4.16 4.85
CA THR A 117 24.11 -5.58 4.69
C THR A 117 23.52 -6.54 5.72
N GLU A 118 23.11 -6.04 6.88
CA GLU A 118 22.49 -6.83 7.95
C GLU A 118 20.96 -6.85 7.88
N LYS A 119 20.37 -6.21 6.86
CA LYS A 119 18.92 -6.08 6.72
C LYS A 119 18.42 -6.78 5.46
N CYS A 120 17.23 -7.36 5.54
CA CYS A 120 16.63 -8.06 4.41
C CYS A 120 16.28 -7.10 3.27
N THR A 121 16.52 -7.57 2.04
CA THR A 121 16.17 -6.89 0.79
C THR A 121 15.25 -7.73 -0.11
N THR A 122 14.92 -8.96 0.31
CA THR A 122 13.93 -9.82 -0.34
C THR A 122 12.56 -9.17 -0.30
N GLU A 123 11.76 -9.34 -1.35
CA GLU A 123 10.39 -8.83 -1.42
C GLU A 123 9.39 -9.98 -1.50
N CYS A 124 8.59 -10.15 -0.46
CA CYS A 124 7.50 -11.10 -0.47
C CYS A 124 6.27 -10.50 -1.14
N GLN A 125 5.67 -11.25 -2.07
CA GLN A 125 4.44 -10.87 -2.73
C GLN A 125 3.23 -11.41 -1.98
N ASN A 126 2.05 -10.89 -2.31
CA ASN A 126 0.76 -11.46 -1.92
C ASN A 126 0.61 -11.70 -0.40
N GLY A 127 1.06 -10.72 0.39
CA GLY A 127 0.96 -10.74 1.86
C GLY A 127 1.97 -11.66 2.55
N GLY A 128 2.94 -12.22 1.81
CA GLY A 128 4.02 -12.99 2.41
C GLY A 128 4.83 -12.17 3.41
N VAL A 129 5.35 -12.84 4.43
CA VAL A 129 6.11 -12.22 5.53
C VAL A 129 7.55 -12.73 5.50
N LEU A 130 8.51 -11.84 5.67
CA LEU A 130 9.92 -12.21 5.79
C LEU A 130 10.20 -12.82 7.17
N ASP A 131 10.94 -13.91 7.18
CA ASP A 131 11.58 -14.43 8.40
C ASP A 131 12.95 -13.79 8.64
N ASP A 132 13.57 -14.13 9.79
CA ASP A 132 14.88 -13.63 10.20
C ASP A 132 16.01 -14.09 9.26
N GLU A 133 15.79 -15.15 8.47
CA GLU A 133 16.69 -15.62 7.42
C GLU A 133 16.44 -14.97 6.04
N CYS A 134 15.60 -13.92 5.99
CA CYS A 134 15.22 -13.20 4.78
C CYS A 134 14.53 -14.06 3.71
N LYS A 135 13.80 -15.11 4.12
CA LYS A 135 12.95 -15.94 3.27
C LYS A 135 11.49 -15.59 3.46
N CYS A 136 10.69 -15.78 2.42
CA CYS A 136 9.27 -15.50 2.47
C CYS A 136 8.48 -16.69 3.02
N SER A 137 7.74 -16.44 4.09
CA SER A 137 6.64 -17.28 4.54
C SER A 137 5.36 -16.86 3.82
N CYS A 138 4.78 -17.78 3.04
CA CYS A 138 3.64 -17.48 2.19
C CYS A 138 2.30 -17.66 2.87
N GLN A 139 1.41 -16.70 2.63
CA GLN A 139 0.02 -16.78 3.05
C GLN A 139 -0.73 -17.90 2.33
N TYR A 140 -1.90 -18.25 2.87
CA TYR A 140 -2.80 -19.22 2.25
C TYR A 140 -3.04 -18.91 0.76
N GLY A 141 -3.02 -19.95 -0.06
CA GLY A 141 -3.25 -19.84 -1.50
C GLY A 141 -2.01 -19.52 -2.34
N PHE A 142 -0.87 -19.18 -1.72
CA PHE A 142 0.37 -18.82 -2.43
C PHE A 142 1.54 -19.77 -2.17
N LYS A 143 2.53 -19.77 -3.07
CA LYS A 143 3.80 -20.50 -3.00
C LYS A 143 4.86 -19.83 -3.88
N GLY A 144 6.08 -20.35 -3.82
CA GLY A 144 7.25 -19.83 -4.53
C GLY A 144 8.18 -19.09 -3.57
N ASP A 145 9.40 -18.80 -4.01
CA ASP A 145 10.42 -18.19 -3.15
C ASP A 145 10.00 -16.82 -2.63
N ASN A 146 9.16 -16.10 -3.40
CA ASN A 146 8.62 -14.80 -3.05
C ASN A 146 7.08 -14.82 -2.95
N CYS A 147 6.46 -15.99 -2.79
CA CYS A 147 4.99 -16.15 -2.73
C CYS A 147 4.27 -15.67 -3.99
N GLU A 148 4.93 -15.76 -5.14
CA GLU A 148 4.49 -15.16 -6.40
C GLU A 148 3.51 -16.03 -7.21
N LYS A 149 3.31 -17.29 -6.81
CA LYS A 149 2.51 -18.30 -7.54
C LYS A 149 1.32 -18.77 -6.72
N LEU A 150 0.20 -19.03 -7.40
CA LEU A 150 -0.94 -19.72 -6.80
C LEU A 150 -0.60 -21.18 -6.50
N SER A 151 -0.78 -21.60 -5.25
CA SER A 151 -0.41 -22.94 -4.80
C SER A 151 -1.34 -24.02 -5.35
N ARG A 152 -2.63 -23.67 -5.53
CA ARG A 152 -3.71 -24.56 -5.95
C ARG A 152 -4.13 -24.42 -7.41
N ALA A 153 -3.32 -23.78 -8.26
CA ALA A 153 -3.66 -23.58 -9.68
C ALA A 153 -3.99 -24.88 -10.44
N HIS A 154 -3.40 -26.00 -10.04
CA HIS A 154 -3.66 -27.33 -10.61
C HIS A 154 -5.05 -27.90 -10.29
N GLN A 155 -5.79 -27.28 -9.36
CA GLN A 155 -7.12 -27.73 -8.91
C GLN A 155 -8.24 -26.93 -9.58
N PHE A 156 -7.91 -25.94 -10.42
CA PHE A 156 -8.93 -25.11 -11.05
C PHE A 156 -9.78 -25.92 -12.02
N THR A 157 -11.08 -25.70 -11.94
CA THR A 157 -12.09 -26.44 -12.69
C THR A 157 -12.86 -25.56 -13.67
N ASP A 158 -12.66 -24.24 -13.58
CA ASP A 158 -13.22 -23.23 -14.47
C ASP A 158 -12.07 -22.47 -15.17
N THR A 159 -12.27 -22.11 -16.43
CA THR A 159 -11.24 -21.48 -17.27
C THR A 159 -10.97 -20.02 -16.91
N THR A 160 -11.85 -19.38 -16.15
CA THR A 160 -11.70 -17.98 -15.70
C THR A 160 -10.77 -17.87 -14.49
N CYS A 161 -10.49 -18.97 -13.79
CA CYS A 161 -9.64 -18.98 -12.61
C CYS A 161 -8.18 -18.68 -12.95
N GLY A 162 -7.48 -18.01 -12.03
CA GLY A 162 -6.07 -17.72 -12.15
C GLY A 162 -5.75 -16.27 -11.86
N VAL A 163 -4.65 -15.79 -12.46
CA VAL A 163 -4.10 -14.47 -12.20
C VAL A 163 -4.69 -13.46 -13.18
N ILE A 164 -5.35 -12.44 -12.64
CA ILE A 164 -5.89 -11.29 -13.35
C ILE A 164 -4.95 -10.13 -13.09
N LYS A 165 -4.18 -9.75 -14.11
CA LYS A 165 -3.33 -8.55 -14.09
C LYS A 165 -4.20 -7.33 -14.40
N ALA A 166 -4.70 -6.69 -13.35
CA ALA A 166 -5.58 -5.55 -13.45
C ALA A 166 -4.78 -4.29 -13.81
N GLN A 167 -5.13 -3.67 -14.95
CA GLN A 167 -4.66 -2.33 -15.35
C GLN A 167 -5.77 -1.27 -15.21
N GLN A 168 -7.02 -1.73 -15.23
CA GLN A 168 -8.22 -0.92 -15.08
C GLN A 168 -9.30 -1.78 -14.41
N SER A 169 -10.41 -1.14 -14.05
CA SER A 169 -11.60 -1.82 -13.51
C SER A 169 -12.11 -2.92 -14.45
N GLY A 170 -12.70 -3.97 -13.88
CA GLY A 170 -13.22 -5.09 -14.65
C GLY A 170 -14.25 -5.90 -13.88
N ASN A 171 -14.84 -6.89 -14.57
CA ASN A 171 -15.81 -7.81 -14.00
C ASN A 171 -15.25 -9.24 -14.00
N ILE A 172 -15.68 -10.05 -13.04
CA ILE A 172 -15.24 -11.43 -12.84
C ILE A 172 -16.47 -12.28 -12.50
N ALA A 173 -16.65 -13.38 -13.22
CA ALA A 173 -17.65 -14.40 -12.93
C ALA A 173 -17.11 -15.76 -13.42
N LEU A 174 -17.82 -16.83 -13.08
CA LEU A 174 -17.57 -18.15 -13.66
C LEU A 174 -17.82 -18.15 -15.18
N SER A 175 -17.18 -19.08 -15.90
CA SER A 175 -17.34 -19.20 -17.35
C SER A 175 -18.78 -19.53 -17.80
N THR A 176 -19.59 -20.08 -16.89
CA THR A 176 -20.99 -20.41 -17.12
C THR A 176 -21.94 -19.23 -16.91
N HIS A 177 -21.53 -18.19 -16.19
CA HIS A 177 -22.40 -17.06 -15.88
C HIS A 177 -22.92 -16.37 -17.18
N PRO A 178 -24.22 -16.01 -17.27
CA PRO A 178 -25.24 -15.98 -16.23
C PRO A 178 -26.02 -17.28 -16.05
N ASP A 179 -25.61 -18.38 -16.69
CA ASP A 179 -26.21 -19.70 -16.48
C ASP A 179 -25.65 -20.36 -15.21
N ASN A 180 -26.36 -21.39 -14.75
CA ASN A 180 -26.02 -22.09 -13.52
C ASN A 180 -24.73 -22.92 -13.68
N TYR A 181 -23.90 -22.98 -12.64
CA TYR A 181 -22.83 -23.97 -12.62
C TYR A 181 -23.42 -25.39 -12.44
N HIS A 182 -22.86 -26.36 -13.17
CA HIS A 182 -23.40 -27.73 -13.21
C HIS A 182 -22.41 -28.78 -12.69
N LYS A 183 -21.22 -28.36 -12.27
CA LYS A 183 -20.16 -29.22 -11.79
C LYS A 183 -19.62 -28.65 -10.49
N GLN A 184 -18.96 -29.51 -9.72
CA GLN A 184 -18.14 -29.04 -8.60
C GLN A 184 -17.07 -28.09 -9.12
N THR A 185 -17.04 -26.89 -8.55
CA THR A 185 -16.13 -25.83 -8.93
C THR A 185 -15.22 -25.50 -7.77
N PHE A 186 -13.92 -25.68 -7.99
CA PHE A 186 -12.87 -25.02 -7.24
C PHE A 186 -12.25 -23.95 -8.13
N CYS A 187 -12.30 -22.70 -7.70
CA CYS A 187 -11.77 -21.57 -8.44
C CYS A 187 -11.06 -20.59 -7.53
N GLN A 188 -9.90 -20.09 -7.95
CA GLN A 188 -9.28 -18.92 -7.33
C GLN A 188 -9.02 -17.85 -8.37
N TRP A 189 -9.46 -16.62 -8.09
CA TRP A 189 -9.10 -15.44 -8.87
C TRP A 189 -8.13 -14.59 -8.04
N GLN A 190 -6.89 -14.45 -8.52
CA GLN A 190 -5.94 -13.50 -7.98
C GLN A 190 -5.99 -12.23 -8.79
N ILE A 191 -6.60 -11.19 -8.26
CA ILE A 191 -6.56 -9.86 -8.88
C ILE A 191 -5.31 -9.18 -8.36
N LYS A 192 -4.46 -8.66 -9.25
CA LYS A 192 -3.29 -7.88 -8.85
C LYS A 192 -2.93 -6.80 -9.86
N THR A 193 -2.36 -5.70 -9.37
CA THR A 193 -1.84 -4.60 -10.20
C THR A 193 -0.32 -4.54 -10.10
N GLU A 194 0.30 -3.83 -11.05
CA GLU A 194 1.77 -3.63 -11.06
C GLU A 194 2.21 -2.44 -10.19
N ASP A 195 1.37 -1.41 -10.04
CA ASP A 195 1.67 -0.25 -9.20
C ASP A 195 1.46 -0.62 -7.71
N PRO A 196 2.50 -0.52 -6.85
CA PRO A 196 2.36 -0.82 -5.43
C PRO A 196 1.46 0.17 -4.69
N TRP A 197 1.18 1.35 -5.24
CA TRP A 197 0.22 2.31 -4.68
C TRP A 197 -1.23 1.98 -4.99
N ASP A 198 -1.51 1.04 -5.88
CA ASP A 198 -2.87 0.67 -6.18
C ASP A 198 -3.46 -0.20 -5.06
N VAL A 199 -4.75 -0.02 -4.84
CA VAL A 199 -5.61 -0.95 -4.12
C VAL A 199 -6.78 -1.35 -5.01
N ILE A 200 -7.43 -2.44 -4.65
CA ILE A 200 -8.52 -3.06 -5.40
C ILE A 200 -9.77 -2.98 -4.54
N GLU A 201 -10.79 -2.31 -5.06
CA GLU A 201 -12.13 -2.29 -4.47
C GLU A 201 -13.01 -3.33 -5.17
N LEU A 202 -13.46 -4.33 -4.42
CA LEU A 202 -14.33 -5.40 -4.89
C LEU A 202 -15.78 -5.12 -4.51
N SER A 203 -16.70 -5.38 -5.42
CA SER A 203 -18.15 -5.28 -5.23
C SER A 203 -18.85 -6.40 -5.99
N PHE A 204 -20.12 -6.63 -5.70
CA PHE A 204 -20.90 -7.70 -6.30
C PHE A 204 -22.07 -7.13 -7.10
N ASP A 205 -22.15 -7.53 -8.37
CA ASP A 205 -23.31 -7.28 -9.23
C ASP A 205 -24.36 -8.39 -9.02
N ASP A 206 -23.91 -9.63 -8.84
CA ASP A 206 -24.73 -10.79 -8.51
C ASP A 206 -24.01 -11.71 -7.52
N PHE A 207 -24.76 -12.44 -6.69
CA PHE A 207 -24.20 -13.36 -5.72
C PHE A 207 -25.19 -14.45 -5.40
N ASP A 208 -25.20 -15.44 -6.28
CA ASP A 208 -26.10 -16.58 -6.22
C ASP A 208 -25.27 -17.83 -5.93
N LEU A 209 -25.19 -18.17 -4.64
CA LEU A 209 -24.49 -19.34 -4.11
C LEU A 209 -25.50 -20.26 -3.43
N ASP A 210 -25.19 -21.56 -3.38
CA ASP A 210 -26.02 -22.55 -2.72
C ASP A 210 -26.17 -22.23 -1.22
N ASN A 211 -27.39 -21.83 -0.85
CA ASN A 211 -27.85 -21.57 0.50
C ASN A 211 -29.13 -22.37 0.85
N ASP A 212 -29.33 -23.49 0.16
CA ASP A 212 -30.49 -24.35 0.34
C ASP A 212 -30.28 -25.36 1.48
N GLU A 213 -31.36 -25.75 2.16
CA GLU A 213 -31.38 -26.82 3.18
C GLU A 213 -30.26 -26.72 4.25
N LEU A 214 -29.95 -25.51 4.69
CA LEU A 214 -28.82 -25.24 5.56
C LEU A 214 -28.99 -25.84 6.99
N PRO A 215 -27.94 -26.46 7.55
CA PRO A 215 -27.87 -26.75 8.97
C PRO A 215 -28.02 -25.48 9.84
N PRO A 216 -28.50 -25.60 11.09
CA PRO A 216 -28.61 -24.46 11.99
C PRO A 216 -27.27 -23.73 12.18
N GLY A 217 -27.27 -22.42 11.95
CA GLY A 217 -26.08 -21.56 12.11
C GLY A 217 -25.14 -21.52 10.91
N GLN A 218 -25.52 -22.12 9.78
CA GLN A 218 -24.77 -22.01 8.53
C GLN A 218 -25.46 -21.03 7.58
N HIS A 219 -24.65 -20.29 6.80
CA HIS A 219 -25.15 -19.29 5.85
C HIS A 219 -25.15 -19.80 4.39
N CYS A 220 -24.26 -20.73 4.05
CA CYS A 220 -24.04 -21.24 2.70
C CYS A 220 -23.54 -22.68 2.71
N ASN A 221 -23.93 -23.48 1.72
CA ASN A 221 -23.27 -24.74 1.37
C ASN A 221 -22.02 -24.52 0.51
N ASP A 222 -22.07 -23.55 -0.40
CA ASP A 222 -20.89 -23.07 -1.11
C ASP A 222 -20.00 -22.24 -0.17
N LEU A 223 -18.69 -22.28 -0.41
CA LEU A 223 -17.73 -21.49 0.35
C LEU A 223 -17.09 -20.44 -0.54
N PHE A 224 -17.22 -19.17 -0.14
CA PHE A 224 -16.62 -18.03 -0.81
C PHE A 224 -15.70 -17.28 0.15
N TYR A 225 -14.43 -17.13 -0.22
CA TYR A 225 -13.42 -16.48 0.60
C TYR A 225 -12.79 -15.30 -0.13
N VAL A 226 -12.45 -14.26 0.62
CA VAL A 226 -11.65 -13.12 0.13
C VAL A 226 -10.48 -12.89 1.08
N TYR A 227 -9.25 -12.99 0.57
CA TYR A 227 -8.02 -12.74 1.30
C TYR A 227 -7.32 -11.48 0.80
N GLY A 228 -6.60 -10.80 1.70
CA GLY A 228 -5.88 -9.56 1.41
C GLY A 228 -6.75 -8.29 1.48
N ALA A 229 -7.89 -8.34 2.17
CA ALA A 229 -8.84 -7.24 2.33
C ALA A 229 -9.06 -6.87 3.81
N TYR A 230 -9.23 -5.58 4.09
CA TYR A 230 -9.44 -5.07 5.45
C TYR A 230 -10.78 -5.52 6.02
N GLY A 231 -10.76 -6.01 7.27
CA GLY A 231 -11.98 -6.24 8.06
C GLY A 231 -12.93 -7.28 7.46
N VAL A 232 -12.42 -8.20 6.64
CA VAL A 232 -13.21 -9.27 6.03
C VAL A 232 -13.20 -10.50 6.93
N GLU A 233 -14.39 -10.85 7.42
CA GLU A 233 -14.63 -12.13 8.09
C GLU A 233 -14.98 -13.19 7.05
N ASN A 234 -14.29 -14.33 7.13
CA ASN A 234 -14.37 -15.42 6.18
C ASN A 234 -14.99 -16.67 6.83
N PRO A 235 -15.77 -17.50 6.10
CA PRO A 235 -16.22 -17.29 4.72
C PRO A 235 -17.25 -16.15 4.60
N ILE A 236 -17.35 -15.54 3.41
CA ILE A 236 -18.37 -14.53 3.13
C ILE A 236 -19.74 -15.22 3.12
N PRO A 237 -20.71 -14.73 3.90
CA PRO A 237 -22.06 -15.27 3.86
C PRO A 237 -22.74 -14.93 2.53
N CYS A 238 -23.66 -15.79 2.09
CA CYS A 238 -24.44 -15.68 0.85
C CYS A 238 -25.90 -15.37 1.12
N ASP A 239 -26.21 -15.03 2.36
CA ASP A 239 -27.45 -14.35 2.72
C ASP A 239 -27.25 -12.82 2.65
N GLY A 240 -28.23 -12.08 3.16
CA GLY A 240 -28.23 -10.61 3.14
C GLY A 240 -27.14 -9.95 4.00
N GLU A 241 -26.34 -10.69 4.77
CA GLU A 241 -25.37 -10.15 5.75
C GLU A 241 -23.97 -9.88 5.18
N ARG A 242 -23.79 -10.03 3.86
CA ARG A 242 -22.48 -9.86 3.21
C ARG A 242 -22.01 -8.40 3.06
N PRO A 243 -20.69 -8.14 3.10
CA PRO A 243 -20.15 -6.83 2.76
C PRO A 243 -20.50 -6.44 1.31
N ARG A 244 -21.09 -5.25 1.11
CA ARG A 244 -21.43 -4.75 -0.23
C ARG A 244 -20.20 -4.37 -1.06
N LYS A 245 -19.16 -3.92 -0.36
CA LYS A 245 -17.87 -3.53 -0.93
C LYS A 245 -16.77 -3.98 0.02
N MET A 246 -15.64 -4.36 -0.55
CA MET A 246 -14.42 -4.69 0.18
C MET A 246 -13.25 -3.98 -0.48
N ARG A 247 -12.26 -3.59 0.32
CA ARG A 247 -11.06 -2.92 -0.15
C ARG A 247 -9.84 -3.72 0.26
N SER A 248 -8.94 -3.93 -0.69
CA SER A 248 -7.68 -4.62 -0.42
C SER A 248 -6.74 -3.79 0.45
N GLU A 249 -5.87 -4.49 1.17
CA GLU A 249 -4.79 -3.90 1.97
C GLU A 249 -3.58 -3.52 1.10
N SER A 250 -3.51 -4.07 -0.10
CA SER A 250 -2.39 -3.96 -1.02
C SER A 250 -2.87 -4.01 -2.46
N ASN A 251 -1.94 -3.95 -3.40
CA ASN A 251 -2.15 -4.12 -4.83
C ASN A 251 -2.62 -5.53 -5.28
N TRP A 252 -3.17 -6.36 -4.39
CA TRP A 252 -3.64 -7.70 -4.70
C TRP A 252 -4.85 -8.11 -3.85
N LEU A 253 -5.65 -9.04 -4.38
CA LEU A 253 -6.68 -9.81 -3.68
C LEU A 253 -6.63 -11.27 -4.14
N LEU A 254 -6.97 -12.21 -3.26
CA LEU A 254 -7.26 -13.59 -3.63
C LEU A 254 -8.70 -13.92 -3.27
N ILE A 255 -9.47 -14.28 -4.28
CA ILE A 255 -10.86 -14.71 -4.14
C ILE A 255 -10.89 -16.21 -4.38
N GLU A 256 -11.54 -16.97 -3.52
CA GLU A 256 -11.69 -18.43 -3.67
C GLU A 256 -13.16 -18.82 -3.59
N LEU A 257 -13.64 -19.57 -4.59
CA LEU A 257 -14.95 -20.19 -4.60
C LEU A 257 -14.80 -21.71 -4.57
N ARG A 258 -15.55 -22.36 -3.68
CA ARG A 258 -15.73 -23.81 -3.64
C ARG A 258 -17.22 -24.11 -3.65
N THR A 259 -17.71 -24.74 -4.72
CA THR A 259 -19.13 -25.08 -4.81
C THR A 259 -19.43 -26.48 -4.25
N ASN A 260 -20.61 -26.61 -3.66
CA ASN A 260 -21.18 -27.85 -3.21
C ASN A 260 -21.60 -28.71 -4.43
N PRO A 261 -21.07 -29.94 -4.58
CA PRO A 261 -21.44 -30.81 -5.69
C PRO A 261 -22.87 -31.37 -5.59
N PHE A 262 -23.55 -31.20 -4.44
CA PHE A 262 -24.85 -31.80 -4.16
C PHE A 262 -26.03 -30.82 -4.20
N SER A 263 -25.84 -29.60 -4.71
CA SER A 263 -26.94 -28.63 -4.82
C SER A 263 -28.04 -29.18 -5.74
N GLU A 264 -29.29 -29.20 -5.24
CA GLU A 264 -30.46 -29.62 -6.02
C GLU A 264 -30.98 -28.50 -6.93
N LYS A 265 -30.73 -27.23 -6.56
CA LYS A 265 -31.04 -26.06 -7.38
C LYS A 265 -29.81 -25.57 -8.12
N GLY A 266 -30.06 -24.97 -9.27
CA GLY A 266 -29.01 -24.33 -10.05
C GLY A 266 -28.75 -22.91 -9.54
N HIS A 267 -27.48 -22.58 -9.39
CA HIS A 267 -27.01 -21.27 -8.95
C HIS A 267 -26.00 -20.73 -9.96
N LYS A 268 -26.02 -19.41 -10.19
CA LYS A 268 -25.19 -18.73 -11.19
C LYS A 268 -23.76 -18.46 -10.73
N GLY A 269 -23.49 -18.60 -9.43
CA GLY A 269 -22.24 -18.18 -8.82
C GLY A 269 -22.18 -16.67 -8.58
N PRO A 270 -21.00 -16.15 -8.21
CA PRO A 270 -20.79 -14.73 -8.00
C PRO A 270 -20.51 -14.02 -9.33
N GLU A 271 -21.14 -12.86 -9.53
CA GLU A 271 -20.69 -11.84 -10.50
C GLU A 271 -20.14 -10.65 -9.72
N MET A 272 -18.85 -10.40 -9.89
CA MET A 272 -18.11 -9.39 -9.16
C MET A 272 -17.59 -8.32 -10.09
N ARG A 273 -17.47 -7.10 -9.56
CA ARG A 273 -16.76 -5.99 -10.19
C ARG A 273 -15.63 -5.54 -9.29
N TYR A 274 -14.45 -5.40 -9.86
CA TYR A 274 -13.30 -4.80 -9.20
C TYR A 274 -12.95 -3.45 -9.83
N GLN A 275 -12.53 -2.51 -8.99
CA GLN A 275 -12.01 -1.21 -9.39
C GLN A 275 -10.59 -1.04 -8.86
N VAL A 276 -9.70 -0.54 -9.72
CA VAL A 276 -8.34 -0.17 -9.32
C VAL A 276 -8.35 1.28 -8.87
N VAL A 277 -7.92 1.52 -7.64
CA VAL A 277 -7.86 2.85 -7.04
C VAL A 277 -6.41 3.12 -6.65
N ASN A 278 -5.81 4.15 -7.24
CA ASN A 278 -4.47 4.56 -6.85
C ASN A 278 -4.54 5.34 -5.53
N THR A 279 -3.76 4.91 -4.54
CA THR A 279 -3.71 5.51 -3.21
C THR A 279 -2.38 6.20 -2.95
N LYS A 280 -1.69 6.65 -4.00
CA LYS A 280 -0.45 7.41 -3.84
C LYS A 280 -0.70 8.56 -2.88
N SER A 281 0.12 8.60 -1.84
CA SER A 281 0.00 9.57 -0.77
C SER A 281 0.01 10.99 -1.30
N GLY A 282 -0.87 11.85 -0.76
CA GLY A 282 -0.97 13.26 -1.14
C GLY A 282 0.25 14.10 -0.73
N ILE A 283 1.24 13.48 -0.08
CA ILE A 283 2.50 14.12 0.31
C ILE A 283 3.27 14.53 -0.95
N LYS A 284 3.30 15.83 -1.21
CA LYS A 284 4.00 16.42 -2.36
C LYS A 284 5.50 16.54 -2.07
N THR A 285 6.32 16.32 -3.09
CA THR A 285 7.72 16.77 -3.09
C THR A 285 7.77 18.12 -3.79
N LEU A 286 8.15 19.17 -3.07
CA LEU A 286 8.21 20.53 -3.59
C LEU A 286 9.64 20.86 -4.05
N SER A 287 9.78 21.24 -5.32
CA SER A 287 11.00 21.88 -5.86
C SER A 287 10.83 23.40 -5.86
N GLU A 288 11.95 24.13 -6.02
CA GLU A 288 12.03 25.60 -5.95
C GLU A 288 11.02 26.34 -6.86
N GLU A 289 10.45 25.70 -7.88
CA GLU A 289 9.53 26.33 -8.84
C GLU A 289 8.06 26.40 -8.37
N GLN A 290 7.67 25.77 -7.26
CA GLN A 290 6.26 25.73 -6.83
C GLN A 290 5.85 26.75 -5.74
N THR A 291 6.74 27.64 -5.31
CA THR A 291 6.42 28.66 -4.29
C THR A 291 5.90 30.00 -4.85
N SER A 292 5.57 30.10 -6.15
CA SER A 292 5.13 31.37 -6.76
C SER A 292 3.72 31.38 -7.36
N VAL A 293 2.72 30.75 -6.74
CA VAL A 293 1.31 31.03 -7.11
C VAL A 293 0.42 31.10 -5.88
N SER A 294 0.48 32.22 -5.14
CA SER A 294 -0.64 32.72 -4.32
C SER A 294 -0.37 34.13 -3.76
N THR A 295 -0.12 35.13 -4.62
CA THR A 295 -0.32 36.57 -4.31
C THR A 295 -0.32 37.39 -5.61
N ALA A 296 -1.30 37.17 -6.48
CA ALA A 296 -1.59 38.12 -7.56
C ALA A 296 -3.09 38.16 -7.85
N VAL A 297 -3.88 38.48 -6.82
CA VAL A 297 -5.21 39.02 -7.00
C VAL A 297 -5.25 40.34 -6.22
N LEU A 298 -5.65 41.41 -6.91
CA LEU A 298 -5.78 42.82 -6.50
C LEU A 298 -4.56 43.73 -6.73
N SER A 299 -4.51 44.37 -7.90
CA SER A 299 -4.82 45.81 -8.02
C SER A 299 -4.35 46.38 -9.38
N SER A 300 -5.31 46.80 -10.21
CA SER A 300 -5.19 47.93 -11.14
C SER A 300 -6.45 48.07 -12.00
N LEU A 301 -7.50 48.62 -11.40
CA LEU A 301 -8.43 49.45 -12.14
C LEU A 301 -8.34 50.84 -11.52
N LEU A 302 -7.45 51.66 -12.06
CA LEU A 302 -7.51 53.11 -11.88
C LEU A 302 -8.48 53.67 -12.94
N PRO A 303 -9.44 54.51 -12.54
CA PRO A 303 -10.28 55.27 -13.47
C PRO A 303 -9.54 56.55 -13.91
N ILE A 304 -10.18 57.25 -14.85
CA ILE A 304 -9.99 58.67 -15.23
C ILE A 304 -9.31 58.86 -16.60
N ALA A 305 -10.15 58.99 -17.63
CA ALA A 305 -9.87 59.86 -18.78
C ALA A 305 -10.79 61.08 -18.66
N ILE A 306 -10.18 62.23 -18.36
CA ILE A 306 -10.82 63.56 -18.30
C ILE A 306 -11.13 64.02 -19.73
N ALA A 307 -12.36 64.49 -19.92
CA ALA A 307 -12.84 65.16 -21.11
C ALA A 307 -12.09 66.49 -21.34
N ALA A 308 -11.74 66.77 -22.60
CA ALA A 308 -11.49 68.12 -23.09
C ALA A 308 -12.48 68.42 -24.23
N LEU A 309 -13.23 69.49 -24.01
CA LEU A 309 -14.30 70.05 -24.83
C LEU A 309 -13.72 71.07 -25.82
N ARG A 310 -14.48 71.34 -26.90
CA ARG A 310 -14.46 72.53 -27.82
C ARG A 310 -13.54 72.41 -29.04
N LEU A 311 -13.90 72.82 -30.26
CA LEU A 311 -14.90 73.74 -30.82
C LEU A 311 -14.98 73.51 -32.35
N LEU A 312 -16.14 73.86 -32.94
CA LEU A 312 -16.55 73.86 -34.37
C LEU A 312 -17.03 72.54 -34.97
#